data_AF-A0A939NC98-F1
#
_entry.id   AF-A0A939NC98-F1
#
_cell.length_a   1.000
_cell.length_b   1.000
_cell.length_c   1.000
_cell.angle_alpha   90.00
_cell.angle_beta   90.00
_cell.angle_gamma   90.00
#
_symmetry.space_group_name_H-M   'P 1'
#
loop_
_entity.id
_entity.type
_entity.pdbx_description
1 polymer ?
#
loop_
_entity_poly.entity_id
_entity_poly.type
_entity_poly.pdbx_seq_one_letter_code
_entity_poly.pdbx_strand_id
1 'polypeptide(L)'
;MFSGLTVDEATGDVLVRILVNNTKRELLPGMFVRARLTLASFDDALLVPQEAVTRTGDDAWVWLLSEGNKVRQVYVQLGELIDRSYRIERVLRLATR
;
A
#
# COMPACT_ATOMS: atom_id res chain seq x y z
N MET A 1 28.01 12.46 10.48
CA MET A 1 26.65 12.35 11.01
C MET A 1 25.74 12.08 9.82
N PHE A 2 25.22 10.86 9.69
CA PHE A 2 24.24 10.50 8.66
C PHE A 2 23.08 9.80 9.37
N SER A 3 21.89 10.36 9.19
CA SER A 3 20.63 9.87 9.76
C SER A 3 20.27 8.56 9.07
N GLY A 4 20.31 7.46 9.84
CA GLY A 4 19.67 6.23 9.44
C GLY A 4 18.16 6.46 9.41
N LEU A 5 17.53 6.09 8.31
CA LEU A 5 16.08 5.97 8.23
C LEU A 5 15.67 4.87 9.21
N THR A 6 15.09 5.24 10.34
CA THR A 6 14.37 4.27 11.18
C THR A 6 13.01 4.05 10.55
N VAL A 7 12.94 3.06 9.66
CA VAL A 7 11.68 2.41 9.32
C VAL A 7 11.49 1.32 10.37
N ASP A 8 10.54 1.50 11.27
CA ASP A 8 10.14 0.47 12.23
C ASP A 8 8.83 -0.18 11.72
N GLU A 9 8.98 -1.04 10.70
CA GLU A 9 7.94 -1.94 10.16
C GLU A 9 7.93 -3.29 10.91
N ALA A 10 8.28 -3.32 12.20
CA ALA A 10 8.86 -4.52 12.81
C ALA A 10 7.99 -5.79 12.92
N THR A 11 6.66 -5.76 12.83
CA THR A 11 5.91 -7.00 13.15
C THR A 11 4.54 -7.18 12.49
N GLY A 12 3.96 -6.16 11.86
CA GLY A 12 2.59 -6.26 11.31
C GLY A 12 1.48 -6.38 12.37
N ASP A 13 1.81 -6.32 13.66
CA ASP A 13 0.84 -6.34 14.76
C ASP A 13 0.58 -4.92 15.28
N VAL A 14 -0.67 -4.46 15.15
CA VAL A 14 -1.13 -3.17 15.66
C VAL A 14 -2.09 -3.41 16.82
N LEU A 15 -1.81 -2.82 17.99
CA LEU A 15 -2.74 -2.81 19.12
C LEU A 15 -3.87 -1.82 18.86
N VAL A 16 -5.05 -2.32 18.52
CA VAL A 16 -6.25 -1.49 18.29
C VAL A 16 -7.16 -1.55 19.51
N ARG A 17 -7.48 -0.38 20.09
CA ARG A 17 -8.49 -0.25 21.16
C ARG A 17 -9.80 0.27 20.58
N ILE A 18 -10.88 -0.50 20.75
CA ILE A 18 -12.22 -0.14 20.30
C ILE A 18 -13.18 0.01 21.50
N LEU A 19 -14.17 0.88 21.35
CA LEU A 19 -15.29 0.98 22.27
C LEU A 19 -16.46 0.20 21.68
N VAL A 20 -16.95 -0.79 22.42
CA VAL A 20 -18.14 -1.56 22.02
C VAL A 20 -19.28 -1.19 22.94
N ASN A 21 -20.40 -0.76 22.37
CA ASN A 21 -21.57 -0.45 23.16
C ASN A 21 -22.25 -1.74 23.63
N ASN A 22 -22.09 -2.09 24.91
CA ASN A 22 -22.66 -3.29 25.53
C ASN A 22 -23.79 -2.96 26.53
N THR A 23 -24.67 -2.02 26.21
CA THR A 23 -25.74 -1.57 27.13
C THR A 23 -26.67 -2.72 27.56
N LYS A 24 -26.86 -3.73 26.69
CA LYS A 24 -27.76 -4.87 26.90
C LYS A 24 -27.08 -6.08 27.55
N ARG A 25 -25.78 -5.99 27.91
CA ARG A 25 -24.98 -7.09 28.49
C ARG A 25 -24.92 -8.35 27.60
N GLU A 26 -24.97 -8.17 26.28
CA GLU A 26 -24.89 -9.26 25.31
C GLU A 26 -23.46 -9.82 25.18
N LEU A 27 -22.44 -9.02 25.50
CA LEU A 27 -21.06 -9.46 25.60
C LEU A 27 -20.71 -9.81 27.04
N LEU A 28 -20.47 -11.09 27.29
CA LEU A 28 -20.08 -11.65 28.59
C LEU A 28 -18.55 -11.77 28.72
N PRO A 29 -17.99 -11.76 29.94
CA PRO A 29 -16.57 -12.00 30.17
C PRO A 29 -16.12 -13.34 29.56
N GLY A 30 -15.01 -13.33 28.84
CA GLY A 30 -14.47 -14.50 28.13
C GLY A 30 -14.93 -14.66 26.68
N MET A 31 -15.84 -13.80 26.18
CA MET A 31 -16.24 -13.80 24.78
C MET A 31 -15.21 -13.10 23.88
N PHE A 32 -15.08 -13.59 22.64
CA PHE A 32 -14.27 -12.98 21.59
C PHE A 32 -15.17 -12.20 20.63
N VAL A 33 -14.71 -11.02 20.20
CA VAL A 33 -15.38 -10.21 19.16
C VAL A 33 -14.53 -10.23 17.89
N ARG A 34 -15.16 -10.49 16.75
CA ARG A 34 -14.52 -10.35 15.43
C ARG A 34 -14.94 -9.02 14.82
N ALA A 35 -14.01 -8.08 14.73
CA ALA A 35 -14.21 -6.84 14.00
C ALA A 35 -13.64 -6.98 12.58
N ARG A 36 -14.34 -6.44 11.59
CA ARG A 36 -13.79 -6.22 10.25
C ARG A 36 -13.55 -4.72 10.13
N LEU A 37 -12.30 -4.32 9.98
CA LEU A 37 -11.91 -2.93 9.81
C LEU A 37 -11.46 -2.72 8.37
N THR A 38 -12.10 -1.79 7.67
CA THR A 38 -11.62 -1.31 6.36
C THR A 38 -10.66 -0.15 6.63
N LEU A 39 -9.36 -0.38 6.42
CA LEU A 39 -8.32 0.61 6.74
C LEU A 39 -8.19 1.72 5.69
N ALA A 40 -8.43 1.38 4.43
CA ALA A 40 -8.45 2.33 3.33
C ALA A 40 -9.34 1.82 2.20
N SER A 41 -9.92 2.74 1.44
CA SER A 41 -10.65 2.48 0.21
C SER A 41 -10.11 3.44 -0.85
N PHE A 42 -9.72 2.90 -2.00
CA PHE A 42 -9.14 3.66 -3.10
C PHE A 42 -9.96 3.38 -4.36
N ASP A 43 -10.97 4.22 -4.61
CA ASP A 43 -11.92 4.02 -5.70
C ASP A 43 -11.28 4.12 -7.09
N ASP A 44 -10.25 4.97 -7.23
CA ASP A 44 -9.52 5.20 -8.49
C ASP A 44 -8.05 4.75 -8.41
N ALA A 45 -7.78 3.64 -7.70
CA ALA A 45 -6.43 3.08 -7.61
C ALA A 45 -5.97 2.49 -8.95
N LEU A 46 -4.81 2.92 -9.43
CA LEU A 46 -4.13 2.26 -10.55
C LEU A 46 -3.47 0.97 -10.05
N LEU A 47 -3.90 -0.16 -10.59
CA LEU A 47 -3.28 -1.47 -10.37
C LEU A 47 -2.39 -1.82 -11.55
N VAL A 48 -1.17 -2.27 -11.27
CA VAL A 48 -0.21 -2.75 -12.27
C VAL A 48 0.18 -4.18 -11.91
N PRO A 49 0.10 -5.14 -12.85
CA PRO A 49 0.53 -6.52 -12.60
C PRO A 49 1.97 -6.56 -12.09
N GLN A 50 2.24 -7.43 -11.14
CA GLN A 50 3.57 -7.56 -10.53
C GLN A 50 4.66 -7.82 -11.57
N GLU A 51 4.35 -8.58 -12.63
CA GLU A 51 5.28 -8.86 -13.74
C GLU A 51 5.63 -7.64 -14.60
N ALA A 52 4.82 -6.58 -14.57
CA ALA A 52 5.07 -5.34 -15.32
C ALA A 52 5.92 -4.32 -14.52
N VAL A 53 6.22 -4.61 -13.26
CA VAL A 53 7.00 -3.75 -12.37
C VAL A 53 8.42 -4.27 -12.26
N THR A 54 9.40 -3.39 -12.52
CA THR A 54 10.80 -3.65 -12.22
C THR A 54 11.17 -2.99 -10.90
N ARG A 55 11.72 -3.76 -9.96
CA ARG A 55 12.29 -3.26 -8.70
C ARG A 55 13.80 -3.41 -8.70
N THR A 56 14.51 -2.40 -8.18
CA THR A 56 15.95 -2.47 -7.89
C THR A 56 16.21 -1.73 -6.59
N GLY A 57 16.49 -2.49 -5.52
CA GLY A 57 16.55 -1.93 -4.17
C GLY A 57 15.20 -1.35 -3.75
N ASP A 58 15.23 -0.07 -3.35
CA ASP A 58 14.05 0.70 -2.94
C ASP A 58 13.32 1.35 -4.13
N ASP A 59 13.96 1.39 -5.31
CA ASP A 59 13.37 1.97 -6.50
C ASP A 59 12.46 0.97 -7.22
N ALA A 60 11.32 1.46 -7.71
CA ALA A 60 10.41 0.74 -8.58
C ALA A 60 10.04 1.58 -9.80
N TRP A 61 9.94 0.94 -10.97
CA TRP A 61 9.53 1.59 -12.20
C TRP A 61 8.77 0.65 -13.13
N VAL A 62 8.03 1.26 -14.04
CA VAL A 62 7.28 0.61 -15.10
C VAL A 62 7.65 1.21 -16.46
N TRP A 63 7.44 0.42 -17.51
CA TRP A 63 7.58 0.89 -18.88
C TRP A 63 6.23 1.36 -19.41
N LEU A 64 6.15 2.64 -19.79
CA LEU A 64 4.97 3.23 -20.40
C LEU A 64 5.21 3.42 -21.90
N LEU A 65 4.27 2.93 -22.72
CA LEU A 65 4.27 3.16 -24.15
C LEU A 65 3.67 4.55 -24.43
N SER A 66 4.49 5.43 -24.99
CA SER A 66 4.12 6.78 -25.41
C SER A 66 3.72 6.80 -26.89
N GLU A 67 3.13 7.92 -27.31
CA GLU A 67 2.83 8.20 -28.71
C GLU A 67 4.09 8.06 -29.59
N GLY A 68 3.92 7.47 -30.77
CA GLY A 68 5.02 7.16 -31.69
C GLY A 68 5.79 5.88 -31.37
N ASN A 69 5.19 4.94 -30.63
CA ASN A 69 5.78 3.63 -30.30
C ASN A 69 7.10 3.72 -29.51
N LYS A 70 7.23 4.77 -28.70
CA LYS A 70 8.40 5.01 -27.85
C LYS A 70 8.11 4.56 -26.43
N VAL A 71 9.04 3.86 -25.81
CA VAL A 71 8.89 3.41 -24.43
C VAL A 71 9.61 4.39 -23.50
N ARG A 72 8.96 4.78 -22.41
CA ARG A 72 9.54 5.62 -21.35
C ARG A 72 9.53 4.88 -20.02
N GLN A 73 10.64 4.94 -19.31
CA GLN A 73 10.73 4.48 -17.93
C GLN A 73 10.06 5.48 -17.00
N VAL A 74 9.17 5.01 -16.14
CA VAL A 74 8.47 5.85 -15.17
C VAL A 74 8.60 5.24 -13.80
N TYR A 75 9.26 5.98 -12.91
CA TYR A 75 9.40 5.62 -11.52
C TYR A 75 8.07 5.78 -10.80
N VAL A 76 7.76 4.80 -9.95
CA VAL A 76 6.49 4.72 -9.22
C VAL A 76 6.76 4.32 -7.78
N GLN A 77 5.95 4.85 -6.89
CA GLN A 77 5.84 4.37 -5.52
C GLN A 77 4.76 3.30 -5.48
N LEU A 78 5.14 2.09 -5.07
CA LEU A 78 4.23 0.96 -4.93
C LEU A 78 3.60 0.98 -3.54
N GLY A 79 2.32 0.65 -3.49
CA GLY A 79 1.62 0.32 -2.25
C GLY A 79 1.40 -1.19 -2.15
N GLU A 80 0.25 -1.55 -1.62
CA GLU A 80 -0.14 -2.93 -1.35
C GLU A 80 -0.20 -3.80 -2.62
N LEU A 81 0.12 -5.09 -2.44
CA LEU A 81 -0.09 -6.12 -3.45
C LEU A 81 -1.50 -6.71 -3.28
N ILE A 82 -2.35 -6.49 -4.27
CA ILE A 82 -3.76 -6.93 -4.29
C ILE A 82 -3.96 -7.78 -5.54
N ASP A 83 -4.42 -9.02 -5.38
CA ASP A 83 -4.69 -9.94 -6.50
C ASP A 83 -3.54 -10.02 -7.51
N ARG A 84 -2.30 -10.11 -7.01
CA ARG A 84 -1.03 -10.15 -7.78
C ARG A 84 -0.69 -8.88 -8.57
N SER A 85 -1.38 -7.78 -8.29
CA SER A 85 -1.10 -6.47 -8.85
C SER A 85 -0.67 -5.51 -7.76
N TYR A 86 0.35 -4.71 -8.02
CA TYR A 86 0.72 -3.61 -7.14
C TYR A 86 -0.23 -2.44 -7.36
N ARG A 87 -0.72 -1.85 -6.26
CA ARG A 87 -1.33 -0.53 -6.30
C ARG A 87 -0.24 0.53 -6.48
N ILE A 88 -0.42 1.43 -7.43
CA ILE A 88 0.44 2.61 -7.60
C ILE A 88 -0.04 3.70 -6.64
N GLU A 89 0.77 4.03 -5.64
CA GLU A 89 0.48 5.11 -4.70
C GLU A 89 0.79 6.48 -5.29
N ARG A 90 1.90 6.57 -6.03
CA ARG A 90 2.37 7.81 -6.61
C ARG A 90 3.20 7.56 -7.85
N VAL A 91 2.95 8.32 -8.91
CA VAL A 91 3.84 8.39 -10.07
C VAL A 91 4.87 9.49 -9.82
N LEU A 92 6.15 9.13 -9.85
CA LEU A 92 7.23 10.09 -9.72
C LEU A 92 7.47 10.73 -11.09
N ARG A 93 7.05 11.99 -11.25
CA ARG A 93 7.39 12.75 -12.44
C ARG A 93 8.89 13.04 -12.40
N LEU A 94 9.66 12.33 -13.23
CA LEU A 94 10.98 12.79 -13.64
C LEU A 94 10.79 14.17 -14.27
N ALA A 95 11.27 15.22 -13.60
CA ALA A 95 11.27 16.58 -14.11
C ALA A 95 11.99 16.58 -15.46
N THR A 96 11.22 16.74 -16.54
CA THR A 96 11.78 16.90 -17.88
C THR A 96 12.28 18.34 -17.95
N ARG A 97 13.59 18.50 -18.17
CA ARG A 97 14.22 19.80 -18.43
C ARG A 97 14.36 19.99 -19.94
#